data_AF-A0A392QFJ0-F1
#
_entry.id   AF-A0A392QFJ0-F1
#
_cell.length_a   1.000
_cell.length_b   1.000
_cell.length_c   1.000
_cell.angle_alpha   90.00
_cell.angle_beta   90.00
_cell.angle_gamma   90.00
#
_symmetry.space_group_name_H-M   'P 1'
#
loop_
_entity.id
_entity.type
_entity.pdbx_description
1 polymer ?
#
loop_
_entity_poly.entity_id
_entity_poly.type
_entity_poly.pdbx_seq_one_letter_code
_entity_poly.pdbx_strand_id
1 'polypeptide(L)'
;RYHHLKLYPEDESGPQTTKKPVVIESYNEVVFPEPSESFLARVQNHPAVVVPRLPAGLNLPSPVPIDSMNDNERGDTKDHPLSQWFLNFSEADELLKLASARQQVLVALLYHAFSI
;
A
#
# COMPACT_ATOMS: atom_id res chain seq x y z
N ARG A 1 1.95 23.96 3.47
CA ARG A 1 0.55 24.14 2.99
C ARG A 1 -0.32 23.17 3.78
N TYR A 2 -1.44 23.62 4.33
CA TYR A 2 -2.33 22.75 5.10
C TYR A 2 -3.45 22.22 4.20
N HIS A 3 -3.80 20.95 4.37
CA HIS A 3 -4.86 20.30 3.62
C HIS A 3 -6.21 20.66 4.22
N HIS A 4 -7.07 21.31 3.42
CA HIS A 4 -8.44 21.60 3.83
C HIS A 4 -9.34 20.43 3.43
N LEU A 5 -10.22 20.01 4.34
CA LEU A 5 -11.15 18.92 4.08
C LEU A 5 -12.19 19.37 3.03
N LYS A 6 -12.31 18.62 1.93
CA LYS A 6 -13.30 18.84 0.90
C LYS A 6 -14.43 17.83 1.06
N LEU A 7 -15.64 18.32 1.38
CA LEU A 7 -16.83 17.49 1.59
C LEU A 7 -17.77 17.47 0.39
N TYR A 8 -17.71 18.49 -0.46
CA TYR A 8 -18.68 18.71 -1.53
C TYR A 8 -17.99 18.98 -2.88
N PRO A 9 -18.62 18.57 -4.00
CA PRO A 9 -18.16 18.95 -5.34
C PRO A 9 -18.29 20.47 -5.54
N GLU A 10 -17.36 21.08 -6.29
CA GLU A 10 -17.39 22.52 -6.57
C GLU A 10 -18.27 22.88 -7.78
N ASP A 11 -18.49 21.93 -8.70
CA ASP A 11 -19.08 22.19 -10.02
C ASP A 11 -20.60 21.91 -10.11
N GLU A 12 -21.29 21.63 -9.00
CA GLU A 12 -22.73 21.33 -9.02
C GLU A 12 -23.58 22.51 -8.53
N SER A 13 -24.35 23.10 -9.44
CA SER A 13 -25.46 23.99 -9.07
C SER A 13 -26.63 23.15 -8.56
N GLY A 14 -26.77 23.03 -7.24
CA GLY A 14 -27.83 22.27 -6.58
C GLY A 14 -27.59 22.11 -5.08
N PRO A 15 -28.49 21.42 -4.36
CA PRO A 15 -28.30 21.10 -2.95
C PRO A 15 -27.02 20.28 -2.76
N GLN A 16 -26.16 20.68 -1.81
CA GLN A 16 -24.96 19.94 -1.46
C GLN A 16 -25.29 18.48 -1.10
N THR A 17 -24.64 17.55 -1.79
CA THR A 17 -24.86 16.11 -1.65
C THR A 17 -23.55 15.39 -1.35
N THR A 18 -23.61 14.41 -0.45
CA THR A 18 -22.48 13.52 -0.11
C THR A 18 -22.51 12.21 -0.88
N LYS A 19 -23.46 12.05 -1.82
CA LYS A 19 -23.61 10.80 -2.59
C LYS A 19 -22.53 10.61 -3.64
N LYS A 20 -21.85 11.69 -4.04
CA LYS A 20 -20.73 11.64 -4.98
C LYS A 20 -19.42 11.65 -4.19
N PRO A 21 -18.51 10.71 -4.45
CA PRO A 21 -17.20 10.73 -3.81
C PRO A 21 -16.43 11.98 -4.23
N VAL A 22 -15.76 12.61 -3.28
CA VAL A 22 -14.94 13.80 -3.51
C VAL A 22 -13.52 13.50 -3.06
N VAL A 23 -12.56 13.80 -3.93
CA VAL A 23 -11.13 13.63 -3.66
C VAL A 23 -10.45 14.99 -3.72
N ILE A 24 -9.63 15.27 -2.72
CA ILE A 24 -8.69 16.39 -2.72
C ILE A 24 -7.32 15.85 -2.34
N GLU A 25 -6.39 15.90 -3.27
CA GLU A 25 -5.03 15.44 -3.08
C GLU A 25 -4.06 16.54 -3.53
N SER A 26 -2.93 16.63 -2.86
CA SER A 26 -1.83 17.47 -3.32
C SER A 26 -0.52 16.71 -3.19
N TYR A 27 0.29 16.80 -4.25
CA TYR A 27 1.62 16.23 -4.27
C TYR A 27 2.58 17.15 -3.51
N ASN A 28 3.44 16.55 -2.71
CA ASN A 28 4.55 17.24 -2.07
C ASN A 28 5.73 16.28 -1.87
N GLU A 29 6.92 16.84 -1.83
CA GLU A 29 8.15 16.08 -1.60
C GLU A 29 8.69 16.38 -0.20
N VAL A 30 9.14 15.33 0.49
CA VAL A 30 9.85 15.48 1.76
C VAL A 30 11.33 15.31 1.49
N VAL A 31 12.10 16.37 1.71
CA VAL A 31 13.54 16.40 1.46
C VAL A 31 14.28 16.29 2.78
N PHE A 32 15.16 15.31 2.89
CA PHE A 32 16.09 15.15 4.00
C PHE A 32 17.49 15.47 3.48
N PRO A 33 18.02 16.68 3.71
CA PRO A 33 19.33 17.08 3.16
C PRO A 33 20.48 16.28 3.77
N GLU A 34 20.33 15.80 5.01
CA GLU A 34 21.32 15.00 5.73
C GLU A 34 20.61 13.82 6.43
N PRO A 35 20.23 12.76 5.68
CA PRO A 35 19.55 11.61 6.26
C PRO A 35 20.51 10.77 7.12
N SER A 36 20.00 10.11 8.16
CA SER A 36 20.79 9.12 8.88
C SER A 36 21.06 7.90 7.99
N GLU A 37 22.20 7.24 8.21
CA GLU A 37 22.57 6.02 7.48
C GLU A 37 21.52 4.92 7.65
N SER A 38 20.97 4.77 8.86
CA SER A 38 19.88 3.82 9.16
C SER A 38 18.59 4.12 8.40
N PHE A 39 18.29 5.39 8.14
CA PHE A 39 17.14 5.79 7.33
C PHE A 39 17.36 5.43 5.86
N LEU A 40 18.54 5.74 5.33
CA LEU A 40 18.90 5.42 3.95
C LEU A 40 18.85 3.90 3.69
N ALA A 41 19.42 3.09 4.58
CA ALA A 41 19.39 1.64 4.47
C ALA A 41 17.95 1.10 4.48
N ARG A 42 17.06 1.66 5.30
CA ARG A 42 15.64 1.26 5.34
C ARG A 42 14.92 1.59 4.04
N VAL A 43 15.14 2.79 3.49
CA VAL A 43 14.52 3.21 2.22
C VAL A 43 15.00 2.32 1.07
N GLN A 44 16.29 1.97 1.02
CA GLN A 44 16.85 1.10 -0.01
C GLN A 44 16.33 -0.32 0.05
N ASN A 45 16.09 -0.85 1.25
CA ASN A 45 15.57 -2.21 1.45
C ASN A 45 14.03 -2.28 1.46
N HIS A 46 13.32 -1.18 1.16
CA HIS A 46 11.87 -1.15 1.24
C HIS A 46 11.21 -1.90 0.05
N PRO A 47 10.24 -2.80 0.28
CA PRO A 47 9.69 -3.66 -0.78
C PRO A 47 8.92 -2.91 -1.87
N ALA A 48 8.42 -1.71 -1.59
CA ALA A 48 7.81 -0.84 -2.61
C ALA A 48 8.85 -0.09 -3.46
N VAL A 49 10.12 -0.09 -3.06
CA VAL A 49 11.26 0.49 -3.79
C VAL A 49 11.84 -0.59 -4.70
N VAL A 50 11.03 -1.05 -5.66
CA VAL A 50 11.54 -1.87 -6.76
C VAL A 50 11.94 -0.91 -7.86
N VAL A 51 13.25 -0.71 -8.04
CA VAL A 51 13.78 0.10 -9.14
C VAL A 51 14.29 -0.86 -10.21
N PRO A 52 13.44 -1.31 -11.17
CA PRO A 52 13.83 -2.37 -12.11
C PRO A 52 15.02 -1.98 -13.00
N ARG A 53 15.26 -0.67 -13.23
CA ARG A 53 16.50 -0.14 -13.83
C ARG A 53 16.80 1.26 -13.30
N LEU A 54 17.97 1.43 -12.70
CA LEU A 54 18.50 2.75 -12.36
C LEU A 54 18.95 3.47 -13.64
N PRO A 55 18.78 4.81 -13.74
CA PRO A 55 19.36 5.59 -14.82
C PRO A 55 20.87 5.34 -14.93
N ALA A 56 21.41 5.33 -16.15
CA ALA A 56 22.85 5.16 -16.37
C ALA A 56 23.63 6.25 -15.60
N GLY A 57 24.42 5.85 -14.61
CA GLY A 57 25.19 6.74 -13.74
C GLY A 57 24.70 6.83 -12.29
N LEU A 58 23.51 6.32 -11.96
CA LEU A 58 23.02 6.17 -10.59
C LEU A 58 23.31 4.75 -10.10
N ASN A 59 24.42 4.56 -9.39
CA ASN A 59 24.66 3.35 -8.62
C ASN A 59 24.12 3.56 -7.21
N LEU A 60 23.08 2.82 -6.82
CA LEU A 60 22.75 2.71 -5.40
C LEU A 60 23.85 1.87 -4.72
N PRO A 61 24.34 2.26 -3.53
CA PRO A 61 25.25 1.41 -2.79
C PRO A 61 24.59 0.06 -2.53
N SER A 62 25.41 -1.00 -2.49
CA SER A 62 24.94 -2.37 -2.21
C SER A 62 24.01 -2.35 -0.99
N PRO A 63 22.87 -3.06 -1.02
CA PRO A 63 21.98 -3.16 0.14
C PRO A 63 22.83 -3.49 1.37
N VAL A 64 22.92 -2.52 2.29
CA VAL A 64 23.69 -2.71 3.51
C VAL A 64 22.87 -3.65 4.38
N PRO A 65 23.45 -4.73 4.93
CA PRO A 65 22.79 -5.52 5.95
C PRO A 65 22.40 -4.58 7.08
N ILE A 66 21.10 -4.38 7.28
CA ILE A 66 20.61 -3.69 8.46
C ILE A 66 20.92 -4.67 9.59
N ASP A 67 21.91 -4.36 10.44
CA ASP A 67 22.04 -5.01 11.74
C ASP A 67 20.64 -4.92 12.36
N SER A 68 20.02 -6.07 12.56
CA SER A 68 18.71 -6.18 13.16
C SER A 68 18.81 -5.52 14.52
N MET A 69 18.45 -4.23 14.59
CA MET A 69 18.18 -3.51 15.82
C MET A 69 16.94 -4.17 16.41
N ASN A 70 17.18 -5.33 17.01
CA ASN A 70 16.28 -6.12 17.81
C ASN A 70 14.92 -6.42 17.15
N ASP A 71 14.91 -7.47 16.32
CA ASP A 71 13.68 -8.06 15.78
C ASP A 71 12.76 -8.67 16.86
N ASN A 72 13.11 -8.60 18.14
CA ASN A 72 12.36 -9.29 19.20
C ASN A 72 11.51 -8.38 20.08
N GLU A 73 11.53 -7.04 19.92
CA GLU A 73 10.87 -6.17 20.92
C GLU A 73 10.00 -5.04 20.33
N ARG A 74 10.10 -4.71 19.04
CA ARG A 74 9.41 -3.54 18.46
C ARG A 74 8.29 -3.87 17.48
N GLY A 75 7.52 -4.91 17.77
CA GLY A 75 6.40 -5.30 16.92
C GLY A 75 5.79 -6.67 17.24
N ASP A 76 6.15 -7.29 18.36
CA ASP A 76 5.53 -8.55 18.77
C ASP A 76 4.05 -8.28 19.05
N THR A 77 3.19 -8.78 18.17
CA THR A 77 1.73 -8.65 18.26
C THR A 77 1.11 -9.85 18.96
N LYS A 78 1.92 -10.78 19.49
CA LYS A 78 1.43 -11.96 20.21
C LYS A 78 0.65 -11.57 21.47
N ASP A 79 1.01 -10.46 22.11
CA ASP A 79 0.31 -9.93 23.28
C ASP A 79 -0.84 -8.96 22.92
N HIS A 80 -1.09 -8.72 21.63
CA HIS A 80 -2.15 -7.82 21.19
C HIS A 80 -3.53 -8.48 21.38
N PRO A 81 -4.56 -7.78 21.90
CA PRO A 81 -5.90 -8.35 22.09
C PRO A 81 -6.59 -8.82 20.79
N LEU A 82 -6.05 -8.42 19.64
CA LEU A 82 -6.48 -8.87 18.30
C LEU A 82 -5.54 -9.90 17.68
N SER A 83 -4.61 -10.51 18.44
CA SER A 83 -3.61 -11.47 17.95
C SER A 83 -4.20 -12.60 17.12
N GLN A 84 -5.40 -13.08 17.48
CA GLN A 84 -6.15 -14.07 16.70
C GLN A 84 -6.35 -13.65 15.24
N TRP A 85 -6.59 -12.37 14.94
CA TRP A 85 -6.78 -11.89 13.56
C TRP A 85 -5.47 -11.82 12.77
N PHE A 86 -4.33 -11.69 13.45
CA PHE A 86 -3.01 -11.63 12.83
C PHE A 86 -2.38 -13.01 12.64
N LEU A 87 -2.76 -13.98 13.47
CA LEU A 87 -2.20 -15.34 13.46
C LEU A 87 -3.10 -16.37 12.76
N ASN A 88 -4.38 -16.05 12.55
CA ASN A 88 -5.29 -16.92 11.83
C ASN A 88 -5.14 -16.71 10.32
N PHE A 89 -4.37 -17.58 9.67
CA PHE A 89 -4.32 -17.67 8.22
C PHE A 89 -5.41 -18.62 7.72
N SER A 90 -5.98 -18.33 6.55
CA SER A 90 -6.87 -19.27 5.86
C SER A 90 -6.14 -20.57 5.55
N GLU A 91 -6.82 -21.69 5.79
CA GLU A 91 -6.31 -23.01 5.42
C GLU A 91 -6.21 -23.15 3.89
N ALA A 92 -5.40 -24.12 3.42
CA ALA A 92 -5.17 -24.33 1.99
C ALA A 92 -6.48 -24.52 1.20
N ASP A 93 -7.46 -25.20 1.79
CA ASP A 93 -8.77 -25.44 1.16
C ASP A 93 -9.62 -24.17 1.05
N GLU A 94 -9.52 -23.26 2.02
CA GLU A 94 -10.21 -21.96 1.96
C GLU A 94 -9.60 -21.05 0.89
N LEU A 95 -8.28 -21.04 0.78
CA LEU A 95 -7.57 -20.32 -0.28
C LEU A 95 -7.91 -20.87 -1.66
N LEU A 96 -8.04 -22.19 -1.80
CA LEU A 96 -8.44 -22.84 -3.04
C LEU A 96 -9.87 -22.46 -3.44
N LYS A 97 -10.80 -22.44 -2.47
CA LYS A 97 -12.18 -21.97 -2.69
C LYS A 97 -12.21 -20.50 -3.12
N LEU A 98 -11.41 -19.65 -2.47
CA LEU A 98 -11.31 -18.23 -2.82
C LEU A 98 -10.74 -18.03 -4.23
N ALA A 99 -9.72 -18.80 -4.63
CA ALA A 99 -9.15 -18.75 -5.97
C ALA A 99 -10.17 -19.16 -7.04
N SER A 100 -10.94 -20.23 -6.78
CA SER A 100 -12.01 -20.68 -7.66
C SER A 100 -13.11 -19.63 -7.82
N ALA A 101 -13.56 -19.02 -6.72
CA ALA A 101 -14.56 -17.95 -6.74
C ALA A 101 -14.08 -16.74 -7.56
N ARG A 102 -12.81 -16.34 -7.42
CA ARG A 102 -12.20 -15.27 -8.24
C ARG A 102 -12.23 -15.60 -9.72
N GLN A 103 -11.88 -16.83 -10.10
CA GLN A 103 -11.96 -17.26 -11.50
C GLN A 103 -13.39 -17.21 -12.03
N GLN A 104 -14.39 -17.64 -11.26
CA GLN A 104 -15.79 -17.57 -11.67
C GLN A 104 -16.25 -16.13 -11.93
N VAL A 105 -15.86 -15.19 -11.06
CA VAL A 105 -16.19 -13.76 -11.23
C VAL A 105 -15.51 -13.19 -12.47
N LEU A 106 -14.22 -13.49 -12.68
CA LEU A 106 -13.48 -13.03 -13.87
C LEU A 106 -14.11 -13.56 -15.15
N VAL A 107 -14.49 -14.84 -15.17
CA VAL A 107 -15.17 -15.48 -16.29
C VAL A 107 -16.54 -14.82 -16.54
N ALA A 108 -17.34 -14.57 -15.50
CA ALA A 108 -18.62 -13.91 -15.63
C ALA A 108 -18.48 -12.47 -16.18
N LEU A 109 -17.48 -11.72 -15.73
CA LEU A 109 -17.19 -10.38 -16.22
C LEU A 109 -16.75 -10.39 -17.70
N LEU A 110 -15.92 -11.36 -18.10
CA LEU A 110 -15.51 -11.53 -19.50
C LEU A 110 -16.71 -11.87 -20.39
N TYR A 111 -17.54 -12.84 -19.99
CA TYR A 111 -18.76 -13.16 -20.75
C TYR A 111 -19.68 -11.95 -20.89
N HIS A 112 -19.88 -11.19 -19.82
CA HIS A 112 -20.68 -9.96 -19.88
C HIS A 112 -20.05 -8.90 -20.82
N ALA A 113 -18.73 -8.77 -20.84
CA ALA A 113 -18.04 -7.81 -21.70
C ALA A 113 -18.04 -8.20 -23.20
N PHE A 114 -18.11 -9.49 -23.52
CA PHE A 114 -18.13 -10.00 -24.91
C PHE A 114 -19.56 -10.29 -25.45
N SER A 115 -20.59 -10.23 -24.60
CA SER A 115 -22.00 -10.35 -25.00
C SER A 115 -22.71 -9.01 -25.23
N ILE A 116 -22.01 -7.88 -25.12
CA ILE A 116 -22.45 -6.52 -25.50
C ILE A 116 -21.76 -6.16 -26.82
#